data_AF-A0A1Z1WQ32-F1
#
_entry.id   AF-A0A1Z1WQ32-F1
#
_cell.length_a   1.000
_cell.length_b   1.000
_cell.length_c   1.000
_cell.angle_alpha   90.00
_cell.angle_beta   90.00
_cell.angle_gamma   90.00
#
_symmetry.space_group_name_H-M   'P 1'
#
loop_
_entity.id
_entity.type
_entity.pdbx_description
1 polymer ?
#
loop_
_entity_poly.entity_id
_entity_poly.type
_entity_poly.pdbx_seq_one_letter_code
_entity_poly.pdbx_strand_id
1 'polypeptide(L)'
;MKRLLITAAAATAAALTLSACGTTESADDEAKKGAESFTLTDDTGAKVKLNGPAKKVVGTEWNVVENLISLGVEPTGVSDVKGYKTWDSAVPLKNDPKDIGTRASPAWTPSRP
;
A
#
# COMPACT_ATOMS: atom_id res chain seq x y z
N MET A 1 37.59 28.96 28.40
CA MET A 1 36.92 29.29 27.12
C MET A 1 37.06 28.18 26.07
N LYS A 2 38.26 27.67 25.72
CA LYS A 2 38.39 26.56 24.73
C LYS A 2 37.65 25.26 25.10
N ARG A 3 37.59 24.88 26.38
CA ARG A 3 36.87 23.67 26.83
C ARG A 3 35.35 23.77 26.69
N LEU A 4 34.78 24.97 26.84
CA LEU A 4 33.34 25.24 26.67
C LEU A 4 32.92 25.25 25.19
N LEU A 5 33.84 25.60 24.29
CA LEU A 5 33.62 25.55 22.84
C LEU A 5 33.61 24.11 22.31
N ILE A 6 34.41 23.22 22.90
CA ILE A 6 34.46 21.79 22.51
C ILE A 6 33.18 21.07 22.95
N THR A 7 32.64 21.38 24.13
CA THR A 7 31.39 20.78 24.62
C THR A 7 30.16 21.26 23.83
N ALA A 8 30.16 22.51 23.37
CA ALA A 8 29.08 23.03 22.53
C ALA A 8 29.05 22.34 21.16
N ALA A 9 30.21 22.14 20.52
CA ALA A 9 30.32 21.48 19.22
C ALA A 9 29.89 20.00 19.27
N ALA A 10 30.24 19.27 20.34
CA ALA A 10 29.83 17.88 20.53
C ALA A 10 28.31 17.75 20.71
N ALA A 11 27.68 18.68 21.44
CA ALA A 11 26.23 18.69 21.62
C ALA A 11 25.47 19.02 20.32
N THR A 12 26.04 19.86 19.44
CA THR A 12 25.41 20.17 18.14
C THR A 12 25.52 18.98 17.17
N ALA A 13 26.65 18.27 17.18
CA ALA A 13 26.84 17.07 16.36
C ALA A 13 25.91 15.91 16.77
N ALA A 14 25.67 15.73 18.07
CA ALA A 14 24.74 14.71 18.58
C ALA A 14 23.27 15.03 18.31
N ALA A 15 22.89 16.31 18.22
CA ALA A 15 21.53 16.71 17.85
C ALA A 15 21.22 16.44 16.36
N LEU A 16 22.23 16.57 15.48
CA LEU A 16 22.09 16.34 14.04
C LEU A 16 21.94 14.85 13.68
N THR A 17 22.46 13.93 14.51
CA THR A 17 22.33 12.48 14.26
C THR A 17 20.96 11.92 14.65
N LEU A 18 20.19 12.60 15.50
CA LEU A 18 18.82 12.19 15.87
C LEU A 18 17.80 12.46 14.76
N SER A 19 18.05 13.45 13.89
CA SER A 19 17.16 13.77 12.76
C SER A 19 17.35 12.85 11.56
N ALA A 20 18.38 11.98 11.58
CA ALA A 20 18.74 11.11 10.46
C ALA A 20 17.90 9.82 10.37
N CYS A 21 16.96 9.59 11.31
CA CYS A 21 16.00 8.48 11.23
C CYS A 21 14.63 8.92 10.66
N GLY A 22 14.50 10.17 10.21
CA GLY A 22 13.34 10.63 9.44
C GLY A 22 13.53 10.26 7.98
N THR A 23 12.86 9.20 7.52
CA THR A 23 12.88 8.80 6.11
C THR A 23 12.34 9.95 5.26
N THR A 24 13.25 10.65 4.58
CA THR A 24 12.93 11.61 3.53
C THR A 24 13.36 10.97 2.23
N GLU A 25 12.66 9.91 1.85
CA GLU A 25 12.75 9.42 0.49
C GLU A 25 12.12 10.50 -0.38
N SER A 26 12.93 11.09 -1.26
CA SER A 26 12.39 11.88 -2.36
C SER A 26 11.57 10.91 -3.20
N ALA A 27 10.29 11.19 -3.41
CA ALA A 27 9.53 10.51 -4.44
C ALA A 27 10.15 10.90 -5.78
N ASP A 28 11.13 10.10 -6.23
CA ASP A 28 11.59 10.17 -7.61
C ASP A 28 10.38 9.81 -8.48
N ASP A 29 9.70 10.84 -8.99
CA ASP A 29 8.71 10.77 -10.07
C ASP A 29 9.39 10.39 -11.41
N GLU A 30 10.31 9.42 -11.37
CA GLU A 30 10.70 8.71 -12.55
C GLU A 30 9.68 7.59 -12.75
N ALA A 31 8.79 7.78 -13.72
CA ALA A 31 8.00 6.72 -14.31
C ALA A 31 8.96 5.65 -14.90
N LYS A 32 9.48 4.79 -14.03
CA LYS A 32 10.36 3.69 -14.41
C LYS A 32 9.57 2.76 -15.31
N LYS A 33 10.13 2.59 -16.51
CA LYS A 33 9.98 1.48 -17.47
C LYS A 33 9.20 0.31 -16.85
N GLY A 34 8.05 -0.03 -17.47
CA GLY A 34 7.05 -0.95 -16.92
C GLY A 34 7.64 -2.11 -16.14
N ALA A 35 7.23 -2.24 -14.87
CA ALA A 35 7.87 -3.16 -13.97
C ALA A 35 7.91 -4.58 -14.55
N GLU A 36 9.10 -5.16 -14.53
CA GLU A 36 9.38 -6.49 -15.06
C GLU A 36 8.59 -7.57 -14.30
N SER A 37 8.50 -8.78 -14.87
CA SER A 37 7.84 -9.90 -14.19
C SER A 37 8.51 -10.18 -12.84
N PHE A 38 7.73 -10.45 -11.81
CA PHE A 38 8.23 -10.73 -10.46
C PHE A 38 7.44 -11.86 -9.79
N THR A 39 8.01 -12.45 -8.76
CA THR A 39 7.41 -13.56 -8.00
C THR A 39 7.25 -13.16 -6.54
N LEU A 40 6.05 -13.33 -6.01
CA LEU A 40 5.70 -13.15 -4.61
C LEU A 40 5.58 -14.52 -3.92
N THR A 41 5.65 -14.51 -2.60
CA THR A 41 5.28 -15.68 -1.77
C THR A 41 4.08 -15.26 -0.94
N ASP A 42 2.98 -16.01 -1.01
CA ASP A 42 1.81 -15.75 -0.18
C ASP A 42 1.94 -16.37 1.22
N ASP A 43 0.89 -16.19 2.03
CA ASP A 43 0.82 -16.70 3.41
C ASP A 43 0.79 -18.23 3.50
N THR A 44 0.33 -18.90 2.44
CA THR A 44 0.38 -20.38 2.34
C THR A 44 1.77 -20.89 1.93
N GLY A 45 2.68 -19.98 1.57
CA GLY A 45 4.01 -20.31 1.04
C GLY A 45 4.03 -20.53 -0.47
N ALA A 46 2.91 -20.35 -1.17
CA ALA A 46 2.85 -20.55 -2.61
C ALA A 46 3.57 -19.42 -3.35
N LYS A 47 4.21 -19.77 -4.47
CA LYS A 47 4.91 -18.82 -5.33
C LYS A 47 3.96 -18.27 -6.39
N VAL A 48 3.62 -16.99 -6.30
CA VAL A 48 2.73 -16.30 -7.23
C VAL A 48 3.57 -15.45 -8.19
N LYS A 49 3.61 -15.83 -9.47
CA LYS A 49 4.31 -15.06 -10.51
C LYS A 49 3.37 -14.08 -11.20
N LEU A 50 3.77 -12.80 -11.24
CA LEU A 50 3.09 -11.74 -11.98
C LEU A 50 3.97 -11.32 -13.16
N ASN A 51 3.38 -11.18 -14.35
CA ASN A 51 4.10 -10.77 -15.57
C ASN A 51 4.41 -9.25 -15.61
N GLY A 52 4.06 -8.53 -14.54
CA GLY A 52 4.17 -7.10 -14.36
C GLY A 52 3.10 -6.62 -13.36
N PRO A 53 2.95 -5.30 -13.14
CA PRO A 53 1.96 -4.77 -12.21
C PRO A 53 0.53 -5.14 -12.64
N ALA A 54 -0.24 -5.71 -11.72
CA ALA A 54 -1.63 -6.07 -11.98
C ALA A 54 -2.48 -4.83 -12.32
N LYS A 55 -3.39 -4.98 -13.28
CA LYS A 55 -4.25 -3.88 -13.77
C LYS A 55 -5.71 -3.99 -13.33
N LYS A 56 -6.14 -5.19 -12.96
CA LYS A 56 -7.48 -5.47 -12.44
C LYS A 56 -7.30 -6.28 -11.17
N VAL A 57 -7.62 -5.66 -10.04
CA VAL A 57 -7.46 -6.26 -8.72
C VAL A 57 -8.82 -6.34 -8.05
N VAL A 58 -9.04 -7.42 -7.30
CA VAL A 58 -10.26 -7.69 -6.54
C VAL A 58 -9.86 -7.94 -5.09
N GLY A 59 -10.53 -7.27 -4.14
CA GLY A 59 -10.25 -7.39 -2.71
C GLY A 59 -11.37 -8.13 -1.98
N THR A 60 -11.04 -9.24 -1.31
CA THR A 60 -12.02 -10.05 -0.56
C THR A 60 -12.11 -9.68 0.93
N GLU A 61 -11.20 -8.85 1.42
CA GLU A 61 -11.16 -8.34 2.79
C GLU A 61 -10.92 -6.83 2.80
N TRP A 62 -11.49 -6.15 3.80
CA TRP A 62 -11.52 -4.68 3.85
C TRP A 62 -10.14 -4.07 4.08
N ASN A 63 -9.31 -4.65 4.94
CA ASN A 63 -7.93 -4.17 5.13
C ASN A 63 -7.09 -4.22 3.83
N VAL A 64 -7.31 -5.22 2.98
CA VAL A 64 -6.65 -5.31 1.67
C VAL A 64 -7.18 -4.23 0.73
N VAL A 65 -8.49 -3.96 0.76
CA VAL A 65 -9.10 -2.86 -0.01
C VAL A 65 -8.56 -1.50 0.42
N GLU A 66 -8.44 -1.25 1.73
CA GLU A 66 -7.82 -0.04 2.27
C GLU A 66 -6.39 0.13 1.77
N ASN A 67 -5.60 -0.94 1.77
CA ASN A 67 -4.23 -0.93 1.23
C ASN A 67 -4.21 -0.59 -0.26
N LEU A 68 -5.10 -1.18 -1.07
CA LEU A 68 -5.19 -0.88 -2.50
C LEU A 68 -5.49 0.60 -2.73
N ILE A 69 -6.52 1.15 -2.07
CA ILE A 69 -6.91 2.55 -2.23
C ILE A 69 -5.80 3.48 -1.75
N SER A 70 -5.14 3.15 -0.64
CA SER A 70 -4.01 3.92 -0.10
C SER A 70 -2.81 3.96 -1.05
N LEU A 71 -2.60 2.89 -1.83
CA LEU A 71 -1.60 2.82 -2.90
C LEU A 71 -2.07 3.46 -4.22
N GLY A 72 -3.25 4.11 -4.23
CA GLY A 72 -3.81 4.73 -5.42
C GLY A 72 -4.41 3.76 -6.43
N VAL A 73 -4.68 2.52 -6.03
CA VAL A 73 -5.32 1.50 -6.87
C VAL A 73 -6.83 1.51 -6.67
N GLU A 74 -7.56 1.64 -7.77
CA GLU A 74 -9.01 1.48 -7.79
C GLU A 74 -9.36 -0.01 -7.99
N PRO A 75 -9.95 -0.70 -7.00
CA PRO A 75 -10.31 -2.11 -7.14
C PRO A 75 -11.46 -2.26 -8.15
N THR A 76 -11.44 -3.36 -8.91
CA THR A 76 -12.51 -3.69 -9.86
C THR A 76 -13.64 -4.51 -9.23
N GLY A 77 -13.36 -5.13 -8.09
CA GLY A 77 -14.34 -5.86 -7.29
C GLY A 77 -13.96 -5.84 -5.82
N VAL A 78 -14.97 -5.79 -4.96
CA VAL A 78 -14.81 -5.72 -3.49
C VAL A 78 -15.90 -6.56 -2.83
N SER A 79 -15.54 -7.32 -1.80
CA SER A 79 -16.53 -8.01 -0.97
C SER A 79 -17.25 -7.05 -0.03
N ASP A 80 -18.57 -7.18 0.04
CA ASP A 80 -19.46 -6.40 0.90
C ASP A 80 -19.27 -4.89 0.75
N VAL A 81 -19.50 -4.37 -0.47
CA VAL A 81 -19.33 -2.94 -0.80
C VAL A 81 -20.23 -2.08 0.07
N LYS A 82 -21.46 -2.55 0.33
CA LYS A 82 -22.41 -1.87 1.20
C LYS A 82 -21.87 -1.77 2.63
N GLY A 83 -21.38 -2.87 3.20
CA GLY A 83 -20.78 -2.88 4.52
C GLY A 83 -19.56 -1.98 4.59
N TYR A 84 -18.67 -2.04 3.59
CA TYR A 84 -17.48 -1.20 3.51
C TYR A 84 -17.85 0.29 3.59
N LYS A 85 -18.75 0.75 2.69
CA LYS A 85 -19.23 2.14 2.65
C LYS A 85 -19.94 2.58 3.94
N THR A 86 -20.43 1.64 4.73
CA THR A 86 -21.14 1.93 5.99
C THR A 86 -20.17 2.06 7.17
N TRP A 87 -19.16 1.19 7.24
CA TRP A 87 -18.36 1.01 8.46
C TRP A 87 -16.90 1.46 8.32
N ASP A 88 -16.35 1.43 7.11
CA ASP A 88 -14.99 1.89 6.86
C ASP A 88 -15.01 3.30 6.24
N SER A 89 -14.62 4.27 7.08
CA SER A 89 -14.61 5.69 6.73
C SER A 89 -13.20 6.27 6.62
N ALA A 90 -12.18 5.53 7.08
CA ALA A 90 -10.81 6.02 7.10
C ALA A 90 -10.24 6.10 5.67
N VAL A 91 -10.56 5.10 4.84
CA VAL A 91 -10.14 5.03 3.45
C VAL A 91 -11.38 4.83 2.57
N PRO A 92 -12.05 5.89 2.12
CA PRO A 92 -13.30 5.73 1.39
C PRO A 92 -13.08 5.14 -0.02
N LEU A 93 -13.96 4.23 -0.43
CA LEU A 93 -14.07 3.81 -1.83
C LEU A 93 -14.47 5.01 -2.70
N LYS A 94 -13.58 5.40 -3.62
CA LYS A 94 -13.81 6.52 -4.54
C LYS A 94 -14.52 6.11 -5.83
N ASN A 95 -14.41 4.84 -6.20
CA ASN A 95 -15.02 4.25 -7.38
C ASN A 95 -16.24 3.37 -7.02
N ASP A 96 -16.84 2.75 -8.03
CA ASP A 96 -17.96 1.80 -7.86
C ASP A 96 -17.55 0.39 -8.31
N PRO A 97 -16.81 -0.36 -7.46
CA PRO A 97 -16.39 -1.72 -7.79
C PRO A 97 -17.58 -2.66 -7.83
N LYS A 98 -17.47 -3.76 -8.60
CA LYS A 98 -18.46 -4.83 -8.55
C LYS A 98 -18.48 -5.43 -7.13
N ASP A 99 -19.65 -5.52 -6.51
CA ASP A 99 -19.81 -6.29 -5.29
C ASP A 99 -19.68 -7.78 -5.61
N ILE A 100 -18.75 -8.44 -4.93
CA ILE A 100 -18.43 -9.85 -5.16
C ILE A 100 -18.98 -10.75 -4.06
N GLY A 101 -20.02 -10.32 -3.33
CA GLY A 101 -20.63 -11.08 -2.25
C GLY A 101 -20.04 -10.73 -0.90
N THR A 102 -20.28 -11.60 0.09
CA THR A 102 -19.85 -11.31 1.47
C THR A 102 -18.37 -11.66 1.67
N ARG A 103 -17.76 -11.11 2.72
CA ARG A 103 -16.38 -11.49 3.09
C ARG A 103 -16.25 -12.97 3.46
N ALA A 104 -17.25 -13.52 4.13
CA ALA A 104 -17.31 -14.93 4.50
C ALA A 104 -17.59 -15.87 3.30
N SER A 105 -18.24 -15.37 2.26
CA SER A 105 -18.53 -16.13 1.05
C SER A 105 -18.45 -15.21 -0.17
N PRO A 106 -17.23 -14.97 -0.67
CA PRO A 106 -17.02 -14.24 -1.91
C PRO A 106 -17.45 -15.11 -3.11
N ALA A 107 -18.20 -14.53 -4.03
CA ALA A 107 -18.63 -15.10 -5.29
C ALA A 107 -18.14 -14.23 -6.45
N TRP A 108 -17.13 -14.71 -7.17
CA TRP A 108 -16.70 -14.10 -8.42
C TRP A 108 -17.11 -14.97 -9.60
N THR A 109 -18.06 -14.48 -10.39
CA THR A 109 -18.26 -14.96 -11.76
C THR A 109 -17.51 -14.01 -12.70
N PRO A 110 -16.45 -14.47 -13.38
CA PRO A 110 -15.82 -13.69 -14.43
C PRO A 110 -16.88 -13.39 -15.49
N SER A 111 -17.02 -12.13 -15.89
CA SER A 111 -17.70 -11.85 -17.15
C SER A 111 -16.89 -12.51 -18.25
N ARG A 112 -17.49 -13.48 -18.94
CA ARG A 112 -16.89 -14.08 -20.14
C ARG A 112 -16.65 -12.95 -21.15
N PRO A 113 -15.51 -12.91 -21.85
CA PRO A 113 -15.33 -11.99 -22.96
C PRO A 113 -16.40 -12.16 -24.03
#